data_AF-A0A9D5H221-F1
#
_entry.id   AF-A0A9D5H221-F1
#
_cell.length_a   1.000
_cell.length_b   1.000
_cell.length_c   1.000
_cell.angle_alpha   90.00
_cell.angle_beta   90.00
_cell.angle_gamma   90.00
#
_symmetry.space_group_name_H-M   'P 1'
#
loop_
_entity.id
_entity.type
_entity.pdbx_description
1 polymer ?
#
loop_
_entity_poly.entity_id
_entity_poly.type
_entity_poly.pdbx_seq_one_letter_code
_entity_poly.pdbx_strand_id
1 'polypeptide(L)'
;MGLSVKLLFLVLLGFGDRTDLHRRHRRLAVTGAMGDIIWFFATATCVKLLLAPCYHSTDFEVHRHWLALTSSLPLRQWYSDVSSPWTLDYPPLFAFFEFLLSIPASLLDPSITNLHSHNLSSTSALLFLRFSVSFSDLSLLLPAYLLSASFPPLRRRLTLLLLIWSPALVIVDHIHFQYNGFLLGIFLLSLTLLDRGKDLIGGVVFAAVLCSKHLFLVAAPVYFVYLLRHYCRGGLWTGTRRFLTMGISVAAVFAAAFGPFLCNRFLRRLFPFGRGLTHAYWAPNFWVFYIILDKGLAFILPKFGFSIPTPKASFTGGLVGDSSPFAVLPQKQKSINKMKKNGTAVCGALDPA
;
A
#
# COMPACT_ATOMS: atom_id res chain seq x y z
N MET A 1 -23.63 16.65 -5.24
CA MET A 1 -22.41 15.98 -5.77
C MET A 1 -21.38 16.92 -6.41
N GLY A 2 -21.44 18.25 -6.22
CA GLY A 2 -20.52 19.21 -6.88
C GLY A 2 -19.43 19.82 -5.99
N LEU A 3 -19.37 19.48 -4.70
CA LEU A 3 -18.47 20.14 -3.74
C LEU A 3 -17.08 19.48 -3.63
N SER A 4 -16.98 18.18 -3.94
CA SER A 4 -15.73 17.42 -3.74
C SER A 4 -14.70 17.61 -4.86
N VAL A 5 -15.14 17.97 -6.06
CA VAL A 5 -14.23 18.23 -7.21
C VAL A 5 -13.71 19.67 -7.20
N LYS A 6 -14.51 20.62 -6.69
CA LYS A 6 -14.07 22.02 -6.51
C LYS A 6 -12.99 22.16 -5.45
N LEU A 7 -12.98 21.33 -4.41
CA LEU A 7 -11.93 21.38 -3.38
C LEU A 7 -10.57 20.86 -3.91
N LEU A 8 -10.59 19.92 -4.85
CA LEU A 8 -9.39 19.45 -5.56
C LEU A 8 -8.90 20.47 -6.60
N PHE A 9 -9.81 21.25 -7.19
CA PHE A 9 -9.48 22.31 -8.17
C PHE A 9 -9.05 23.64 -7.53
N LEU A 10 -9.51 23.96 -6.31
CA LEU A 10 -9.15 25.21 -5.63
C LEU A 10 -7.70 25.24 -5.14
N VAL A 11 -7.05 24.08 -5.02
CA VAL A 11 -5.63 23.97 -4.69
C VAL A 11 -4.74 24.26 -5.92
N LEU A 12 -5.28 24.18 -7.14
CA LEU A 12 -4.50 24.25 -8.40
C LEU A 12 -4.50 25.62 -9.10
N LEU A 13 -5.24 26.63 -8.62
CA LEU A 13 -5.35 27.93 -9.31
C LEU A 13 -5.01 29.14 -8.41
N GLY A 14 -3.88 29.06 -7.71
CA GLY A 14 -3.36 30.16 -6.87
C GLY A 14 -2.06 30.78 -7.40
N PHE A 15 -2.21 31.89 -8.12
CA PHE A 15 -1.25 32.99 -8.29
C PHE A 15 -0.02 32.80 -9.21
N GLY A 16 -0.12 33.35 -10.43
CA GLY A 16 0.17 34.77 -10.68
C GLY A 16 1.62 35.22 -10.48
N ASP A 17 2.26 35.48 -11.63
CA ASP A 17 3.56 36.10 -11.88
C ASP A 17 3.99 37.18 -10.87
N ARG A 18 5.21 37.09 -10.31
CA ARG A 18 5.78 38.14 -9.42
C ARG A 18 7.32 38.21 -9.44
N THR A 19 7.78 39.44 -9.66
CA THR A 19 9.17 39.94 -9.78
C THR A 19 9.89 40.13 -8.42
N ASP A 20 11.14 40.62 -8.49
CA ASP A 20 12.34 40.31 -7.68
C ASP A 20 12.34 40.63 -6.17
N LEU A 21 11.31 41.29 -5.61
CA LEU A 21 11.19 41.53 -4.15
C LEU A 21 10.90 40.23 -3.35
N HIS A 22 10.50 39.18 -4.06
CA HIS A 22 10.16 37.87 -3.49
C HIS A 22 11.35 37.07 -2.95
N ARG A 23 12.60 37.45 -3.25
CA ARG A 23 13.76 36.57 -3.03
C ARG A 23 14.18 36.50 -1.55
N ARG A 24 14.06 37.59 -0.77
CA ARG A 24 14.32 37.59 0.69
C ARG A 24 13.18 36.94 1.48
N HIS A 25 11.92 37.27 1.16
CA HIS A 25 10.76 36.60 1.78
C HIS A 25 10.70 35.10 1.46
N ARG A 26 11.12 34.67 0.26
CA ARG A 26 11.30 33.24 -0.05
C ARG A 26 12.36 32.58 0.82
N ARG A 27 13.53 33.20 1.03
CA ARG A 27 14.58 32.60 1.87
C ARG A 27 14.14 32.43 3.33
N LEU A 28 13.51 33.45 3.93
CA LEU A 28 12.98 33.36 5.30
C LEU A 28 11.82 32.35 5.42
N ALA A 29 10.97 32.25 4.40
CA ALA A 29 9.91 31.24 4.35
C ALA A 29 10.47 29.82 4.25
N VAL A 30 11.57 29.63 3.49
CA VAL A 30 12.25 28.34 3.30
C VAL A 30 12.99 27.89 4.56
N THR A 31 13.71 28.79 5.24
CA THR A 31 14.40 28.45 6.50
C THR A 31 13.41 28.09 7.60
N GLY A 32 12.30 28.84 7.72
CA GLY A 32 11.22 28.52 8.65
C GLY A 32 10.52 27.19 8.33
N ALA A 33 10.37 26.85 7.04
CA ALA A 33 9.77 25.58 6.63
C ALA A 33 10.64 24.38 7.00
N MET A 34 11.96 24.47 6.75
CA MET A 34 12.89 23.38 7.11
C MET A 34 12.93 23.16 8.62
N GLY A 35 12.95 24.24 9.41
CA GLY A 35 12.88 24.17 10.87
C GLY A 35 11.62 23.48 11.38
N ASP A 36 10.44 23.86 10.86
CA ASP A 36 9.18 23.20 11.22
C ASP A 36 9.24 21.69 10.85
N ILE A 37 9.69 21.32 9.65
CA ILE A 37 9.72 19.91 9.20
C ILE A 37 10.62 19.05 10.08
N ILE A 38 11.85 19.51 10.34
CA ILE A 38 12.79 18.79 11.18
C ILE A 38 12.21 18.62 12.58
N TRP A 39 11.60 19.67 13.15
CA TRP A 39 11.02 19.62 14.47
C TRP A 39 9.85 18.64 14.56
N PHE A 40 8.89 18.70 13.63
CA PHE A 40 7.73 17.80 13.60
C PHE A 40 8.17 16.35 13.34
N PHE A 41 9.14 16.12 12.47
CA PHE A 41 9.64 14.77 12.19
C PHE A 41 10.44 14.19 13.35
N ALA A 42 11.36 14.95 13.95
CA ALA A 42 12.17 14.48 15.08
C ALA A 42 11.28 14.14 16.28
N THR A 43 10.33 15.03 16.62
CA THR A 43 9.39 14.78 17.73
C THR A 43 8.50 13.56 17.47
N ALA A 44 7.95 13.41 16.25
CA ALA A 44 7.19 12.23 15.88
C ALA A 44 8.02 10.95 15.98
N THR A 45 9.27 11.00 15.50
CA THR A 45 10.19 9.86 15.52
C THR A 45 10.51 9.45 16.96
N CYS A 46 10.79 10.40 17.85
CA CYS A 46 11.01 10.10 19.26
C CYS A 46 9.81 9.37 19.87
N VAL A 47 8.59 9.85 19.63
CA VAL A 47 7.39 9.19 20.16
C VAL A 47 7.17 7.82 19.53
N LYS A 48 7.34 7.68 18.21
CA LYS A 48 7.24 6.40 17.51
C LYS A 48 8.26 5.37 18.03
N LEU A 49 9.49 5.78 18.30
CA LEU A 49 10.52 4.92 18.89
C LEU A 49 10.18 4.49 20.33
N LEU A 50 9.55 5.37 21.12
CA LEU A 50 9.04 5.01 22.45
C LEU A 50 7.91 3.97 22.40
N LEU A 51 7.25 3.79 21.24
CA LEU A 51 6.25 2.75 21.00
C LEU A 51 6.86 1.39 20.64
N ALA A 52 8.19 1.25 20.60
CA ALA A 52 8.84 -0.04 20.29
C ALA A 52 8.31 -1.23 21.12
N PRO A 53 8.13 -1.14 22.47
CA PRO A 53 7.65 -2.27 23.28
C PRO A 53 6.14 -2.49 23.20
N CYS A 54 5.39 -1.68 22.45
CA CYS A 54 3.95 -1.85 22.31
C CYS A 54 3.61 -3.15 21.60
N TYR A 55 2.34 -3.55 21.72
CA TYR A 55 1.71 -4.60 20.92
C TYR A 55 2.08 -4.49 19.43
N HIS A 56 2.24 -5.64 18.76
CA HIS A 56 2.30 -5.77 17.31
C HIS A 56 1.37 -6.89 16.83
N SER A 57 0.91 -6.80 15.58
CA SER A 57 0.07 -7.85 14.99
C SER A 57 0.87 -9.01 14.44
N THR A 58 0.17 -9.95 13.78
CA THR A 58 0.78 -11.02 12.98
C THR A 58 1.64 -10.50 11.83
N ASP A 59 1.41 -9.26 11.36
CA ASP A 59 2.17 -8.67 10.26
C ASP A 59 3.66 -8.50 10.62
N PHE A 60 3.98 -8.40 11.91
CA PHE A 60 5.36 -8.44 12.39
C PHE A 60 6.09 -9.72 11.94
N GLU A 61 5.50 -10.88 12.16
CA GLU A 61 6.06 -12.16 11.73
C GLU A 61 5.98 -12.35 10.21
N VAL A 62 4.98 -11.76 9.55
CA VAL A 62 4.89 -11.76 8.08
C VAL A 62 6.09 -11.06 7.48
N HIS A 63 6.37 -9.83 7.92
CA HIS A 63 7.52 -9.05 7.43
C HIS A 63 8.85 -9.68 7.83
N ARG A 64 9.00 -10.19 9.06
CA ARG A 64 10.19 -10.96 9.46
C ARG A 64 10.41 -12.17 8.55
N HIS A 65 9.35 -12.91 8.24
CA HIS A 65 9.44 -14.05 7.32
C HIS A 65 9.78 -13.60 5.90
N TRP A 66 9.27 -12.48 5.41
CA TRP A 66 9.65 -11.93 4.10
C TRP A 66 11.13 -11.53 4.03
N LEU A 67 11.68 -10.95 5.10
CA LEU A 67 13.13 -10.72 5.21
C LEU A 67 13.92 -12.04 5.09
N ALA A 68 13.52 -13.06 5.86
CA ALA A 68 14.17 -14.37 5.82
C ALA A 68 14.07 -15.03 4.43
N LEU A 69 12.88 -15.05 3.84
CA LEU A 69 12.59 -15.61 2.52
C LEU A 69 13.41 -14.93 1.42
N THR A 70 13.44 -13.61 1.40
CA THR A 70 14.17 -12.86 0.37
C THR A 70 15.68 -12.98 0.51
N SER A 71 16.18 -13.12 1.74
CA SER A 71 17.61 -13.28 2.02
C SER A 71 18.14 -14.70 1.75
N SER A 72 17.33 -15.72 2.00
CA SER A 72 17.76 -17.12 2.01
C SER A 72 17.47 -17.87 0.72
N LEU A 73 16.42 -17.48 -0.03
CA LEU A 73 16.01 -18.19 -1.23
C LEU A 73 16.49 -17.49 -2.52
N PRO A 74 16.82 -18.26 -3.57
CA PRO A 74 17.04 -17.70 -4.89
C PRO A 74 15.82 -16.91 -5.37
N LEU A 75 16.06 -15.84 -6.12
CA LEU A 75 15.04 -14.91 -6.62
C LEU A 75 13.84 -15.63 -7.28
N ARG A 76 14.08 -16.70 -8.04
CA ARG A 76 13.03 -17.47 -8.73
C ARG A 76 12.06 -18.16 -7.76
N GLN A 77 12.42 -18.33 -6.49
CA GLN A 77 11.62 -19.05 -5.50
C GLN A 77 10.79 -18.14 -4.58
N TRP A 78 11.02 -16.82 -4.60
CA TRP A 78 10.37 -15.89 -3.66
C TRP A 78 8.83 -15.96 -3.66
N TYR A 79 8.24 -16.21 -4.83
CA TYR A 79 6.78 -16.29 -4.99
C TYR A 79 6.24 -17.72 -5.14
N SER A 80 7.11 -18.74 -5.11
CA SER A 80 6.70 -20.15 -5.14
C SER A 80 6.79 -20.82 -3.77
N ASP A 81 7.54 -20.25 -2.82
CA ASP A 81 7.65 -20.83 -1.48
C ASP A 81 6.30 -20.87 -0.75
N VAL A 82 6.00 -22.03 -0.17
CA VAL A 82 4.80 -22.32 0.61
C VAL A 82 5.15 -23.01 1.94
N SER A 83 6.41 -22.91 2.36
CA SER A 83 6.92 -23.52 3.60
C SER A 83 6.28 -22.91 4.86
N SER A 84 5.75 -21.70 4.72
CA SER A 84 5.14 -20.90 5.78
C SER A 84 3.75 -20.41 5.34
N PRO A 85 2.82 -20.20 6.30
CA PRO A 85 1.56 -19.52 6.01
C PRO A 85 1.77 -18.06 5.58
N TRP A 86 2.91 -17.46 5.90
CA TRP A 86 3.23 -16.06 5.60
C TRP A 86 3.80 -15.87 4.21
N THR A 87 3.01 -16.21 3.20
CA THR A 87 3.43 -16.10 1.81
C THR A 87 3.73 -14.66 1.41
N LEU A 88 4.80 -14.45 0.64
CA LEU A 88 5.07 -13.16 -0.03
C LEU A 88 3.92 -12.76 -0.97
N ASP A 89 3.13 -11.77 -0.56
CA ASP A 89 1.89 -11.35 -1.23
C ASP A 89 1.99 -9.94 -1.85
N TYR A 90 3.11 -9.24 -1.63
CA TYR A 90 3.33 -7.91 -2.19
C TYR A 90 4.05 -7.98 -3.54
N PRO A 91 3.82 -7.00 -4.44
CA PRO A 91 4.57 -6.86 -5.69
C PRO A 91 6.10 -6.80 -5.53
N PRO A 92 6.87 -7.13 -6.59
CA PRO A 92 8.31 -7.35 -6.49
C PRO A 92 9.16 -6.21 -5.94
N LEU A 93 8.83 -4.94 -6.20
CA LEU A 93 9.66 -3.85 -5.67
C LEU A 93 9.62 -3.79 -4.14
N PHE A 94 8.53 -4.22 -3.52
CA PHE A 94 8.49 -4.35 -2.06
C PHE A 94 9.25 -5.57 -1.56
N ALA A 95 9.25 -6.68 -2.31
CA ALA A 95 10.10 -7.82 -2.00
C ALA A 95 11.59 -7.46 -2.07
N PHE A 96 12.00 -6.64 -3.04
CA PHE A 96 13.36 -6.09 -3.08
C PHE A 96 13.64 -5.14 -1.91
N PHE A 97 12.66 -4.38 -1.44
CA PHE A 97 12.80 -3.58 -0.21
C PHE A 97 13.06 -4.48 1.01
N GLU A 98 12.31 -5.57 1.17
CA GLU A 98 12.58 -6.57 2.22
C GLU A 98 13.97 -7.19 2.07
N PHE A 99 14.37 -7.56 0.86
CA PHE A 99 15.73 -8.05 0.61
C PHE A 99 16.79 -7.05 1.07
N LEU A 100 16.65 -5.76 0.74
CA LEU A 100 17.58 -4.72 1.15
C LEU A 100 17.62 -4.55 2.68
N LEU A 101 16.46 -4.63 3.35
CA LEU A 101 16.38 -4.61 4.81
C LEU A 101 17.01 -5.86 5.45
N SER A 102 16.98 -7.00 4.77
CA SER A 102 17.53 -8.26 5.30
C SER A 102 19.05 -8.23 5.44
N ILE A 103 19.74 -7.41 4.64
CA ILE A 103 21.21 -7.27 4.67
C ILE A 103 21.68 -6.79 6.06
N PRO A 104 21.29 -5.60 6.56
CA PRO A 104 21.66 -5.18 7.92
C PRO A 104 20.99 -6.05 9.00
N ALA A 105 19.81 -6.63 8.75
CA ALA A 105 19.15 -7.53 9.70
C ALA A 105 20.03 -8.74 10.03
N SER A 106 20.57 -9.40 8.99
CA SER A 106 21.41 -10.59 9.13
C SER A 106 22.72 -10.32 9.88
N LEU A 107 23.24 -9.09 9.78
CA LEU A 107 24.46 -8.67 10.48
C LEU A 107 24.22 -8.40 11.96
N LEU A 108 23.03 -7.88 12.32
CA LEU A 108 22.67 -7.52 13.69
C LEU A 108 22.15 -8.72 14.48
N ASP A 109 21.29 -9.52 13.87
CA ASP A 109 20.70 -10.70 14.47
C ASP A 109 20.37 -11.73 13.37
N PRO A 110 21.24 -12.73 13.16
CA PRO A 110 21.03 -13.76 12.13
C PRO A 110 19.72 -14.55 12.27
N SER A 111 19.09 -14.53 13.45
CA SER A 111 17.81 -15.21 13.68
C SER A 111 16.64 -14.55 12.95
N ILE A 112 16.75 -13.25 12.62
CA ILE A 112 15.74 -12.50 11.85
C ILE A 112 15.58 -13.12 10.47
N THR A 113 16.71 -13.42 9.81
CA THR A 113 16.78 -13.96 8.45
C THR A 113 16.72 -15.48 8.38
N ASN A 114 16.55 -16.17 9.51
CA ASN A 114 16.35 -17.61 9.52
C ASN A 114 14.94 -17.96 9.01
N LEU A 115 14.88 -18.77 7.95
CA LEU A 115 13.62 -19.15 7.30
C LEU A 115 12.75 -20.07 8.17
N HIS A 116 13.39 -20.89 9.01
CA HIS A 116 12.74 -21.89 9.87
C HIS A 116 12.52 -21.42 11.30
N SER A 117 12.91 -20.18 11.64
CA SER A 117 12.54 -19.59 12.92
C SER A 117 11.05 -19.20 12.89
N HIS A 118 10.30 -19.65 13.89
CA HIS A 118 8.91 -19.29 14.08
C HIS A 118 8.76 -18.59 15.44
N ASN A 119 7.94 -17.53 15.48
CA ASN A 119 7.63 -16.76 16.70
C ASN A 119 8.88 -16.24 17.40
N LEU A 120 9.60 -15.35 16.73
CA LEU A 120 10.88 -14.86 17.21
C LEU A 120 10.67 -13.91 18.40
N SER A 121 10.99 -14.39 19.61
CA SER A 121 10.90 -13.59 20.85
C SER A 121 12.16 -12.75 21.12
N SER A 122 13.00 -12.53 20.10
CA SER A 122 14.27 -11.83 20.23
C SER A 122 14.05 -10.32 20.35
N THR A 123 14.55 -9.72 21.44
CA THR A 123 14.49 -8.27 21.64
C THR A 123 15.24 -7.51 20.54
N SER A 124 16.36 -8.03 20.04
CA SER A 124 17.09 -7.42 18.92
C SER A 124 16.28 -7.42 17.63
N ALA A 125 15.57 -8.51 17.34
CA ALA A 125 14.68 -8.58 16.18
C ALA A 125 13.52 -7.58 16.28
N LEU A 126 12.90 -7.48 17.45
CA LEU A 126 11.85 -6.49 17.72
C LEU A 126 12.35 -5.07 17.51
N LEU A 127 13.50 -4.72 18.10
CA LEU A 127 14.05 -3.37 17.96
C LEU A 127 14.46 -3.07 16.51
N PHE A 128 15.08 -4.02 15.82
CA PHE A 128 15.46 -3.86 14.41
C PHE A 128 14.23 -3.57 13.53
N LEU A 129 13.20 -4.40 13.65
CA LEU A 129 11.97 -4.27 12.86
C LEU A 129 11.21 -2.97 13.19
N ARG A 130 11.15 -2.56 14.46
CA ARG A 130 10.56 -1.26 14.84
C ARG A 130 11.37 -0.08 14.29
N PHE A 131 12.69 -0.19 14.31
CA PHE A 131 13.58 0.81 13.77
C PHE A 131 13.47 0.88 12.23
N SER A 132 13.35 -0.23 11.52
CA SER A 132 13.23 -0.23 10.06
C SER A 132 11.95 0.48 9.59
N VAL A 133 10.83 0.28 10.29
CA VAL A 133 9.59 1.04 10.02
C VAL A 133 9.81 2.54 10.26
N SER A 134 10.40 2.91 11.40
CA SER A 134 10.71 4.32 11.72
C SER A 134 11.71 4.96 10.76
N PHE A 135 12.70 4.21 10.29
CA PHE A 135 13.67 4.67 9.31
C PHE A 135 13.00 4.89 7.94
N SER A 136 12.07 4.01 7.56
CA SER A 136 11.35 4.13 6.28
C SER A 136 10.42 5.36 6.20
N ASP A 137 10.02 5.94 7.34
CA ASP A 137 9.26 7.20 7.41
C ASP A 137 10.06 8.40 6.86
N LEU A 138 11.38 8.30 6.70
CA LEU A 138 12.19 9.33 6.02
C LEU A 138 11.67 9.64 4.60
N SER A 139 11.03 8.67 3.94
CA SER A 139 10.36 8.87 2.65
C SER A 139 9.27 9.94 2.65
N LEU A 140 8.70 10.29 3.82
CA LEU A 140 7.71 11.35 3.99
C LEU A 140 8.33 12.76 3.99
N LEU A 141 9.62 12.90 4.30
CA LEU A 141 10.25 14.21 4.48
C LEU A 141 10.26 15.06 3.21
N LEU A 142 10.71 14.47 2.10
CA LEU A 142 10.80 15.18 0.82
C LEU A 142 9.42 15.66 0.33
N PRO A 143 8.40 14.81 0.18
CA PRO A 143 7.07 15.27 -0.21
C PRO A 143 6.45 16.23 0.80
N ALA A 144 6.67 16.06 2.12
CA ALA A 144 6.20 17.00 3.13
C ALA A 144 6.80 18.39 2.94
N TYR A 145 8.11 18.47 2.69
CA TYR A 145 8.79 19.72 2.35
C TYR A 145 8.22 20.34 1.08
N LEU A 146 8.15 19.53 0.03
CA LEU A 146 7.68 19.97 -1.27
C LEU A 146 6.22 20.48 -1.22
N LEU A 147 5.33 19.86 -0.44
CA LEU A 147 3.95 20.31 -0.30
C LEU A 147 3.83 21.59 0.53
N SER A 148 4.61 21.69 1.61
CA SER A 148 4.32 22.65 2.67
C SER A 148 5.25 23.88 2.68
N ALA A 149 6.36 23.86 1.94
CA ALA A 149 7.34 24.95 1.95
C ALA A 149 6.78 26.30 1.47
N SER A 150 5.80 26.28 0.56
CA SER A 150 5.13 27.49 0.07
C SER A 150 3.95 27.94 0.93
N PHE A 151 3.52 27.12 1.90
CA PHE A 151 2.33 27.42 2.70
C PHE A 151 2.63 28.43 3.82
N PRO A 152 1.64 29.27 4.19
CA PRO A 152 1.73 30.07 5.41
C PRO A 152 1.98 29.21 6.65
N PRO A 153 2.63 29.73 7.72
CA PRO A 153 3.11 28.93 8.84
C PRO A 153 2.04 28.02 9.47
N LEU A 154 0.82 28.53 9.70
CA LEU A 154 -0.27 27.74 10.26
C LEU A 154 -0.66 26.55 9.36
N ARG A 155 -0.87 26.80 8.06
CA ARG A 155 -1.22 25.75 7.09
C ARG A 155 -0.10 24.74 6.93
N ARG A 156 1.16 25.19 6.92
CA ARG A 156 2.34 24.33 6.89
C ARG A 156 2.35 23.40 8.11
N ARG A 157 2.29 23.95 9.32
CA ARG A 157 2.30 23.16 10.57
C ARG A 157 1.15 22.17 10.65
N LEU A 158 -0.07 22.56 10.25
CA LEU A 158 -1.21 21.65 10.18
C LEU A 158 -0.99 20.53 9.15
N THR A 159 -0.42 20.83 7.99
CA THR A 159 -0.07 19.81 6.98
C THR A 159 0.96 18.82 7.53
N LEU A 160 2.01 19.31 8.20
CA LEU A 160 3.03 18.48 8.82
C LEU A 160 2.47 17.62 9.95
N LEU A 161 1.60 18.18 10.79
CA LEU A 161 0.90 17.45 11.83
C LEU A 161 0.03 16.32 11.24
N LEU A 162 -0.78 16.61 10.22
CA LEU A 162 -1.66 15.62 9.61
C LEU A 162 -0.90 14.52 8.85
N LEU A 163 0.27 14.84 8.29
CA LEU A 163 1.06 13.90 7.50
C LEU A 163 2.01 13.07 8.36
N ILE A 164 2.87 13.73 9.14
CA ILE A 164 3.96 13.07 9.91
C ILE A 164 3.41 12.46 11.21
N TRP A 165 2.46 13.15 11.83
CA TRP A 165 1.81 12.79 13.10
C TRP A 165 0.43 12.13 12.90
N SER A 166 0.14 11.67 11.67
CA SER A 166 -1.11 10.99 11.36
C SER A 166 -1.39 9.86 12.38
N PRO A 167 -2.47 9.94 13.17
CA PRO A 167 -2.77 8.90 14.16
C PRO A 167 -3.02 7.56 13.47
N ALA A 168 -3.55 7.57 12.25
CA ALA A 168 -3.75 6.35 11.45
C ALA A 168 -2.41 5.67 11.12
N LEU A 169 -1.39 6.43 10.70
CA LEU A 169 -0.07 5.87 10.42
C LEU A 169 0.64 5.41 11.69
N VAL A 170 0.51 6.16 12.80
CA VAL A 170 1.07 5.74 14.09
C VAL A 170 0.47 4.39 14.51
N ILE A 171 -0.86 4.24 14.44
CA ILE A 171 -1.52 3.00 14.82
C ILE A 171 -1.15 1.85 13.87
N VAL A 172 -1.22 2.07 12.56
CA VAL A 172 -1.07 0.98 11.59
C VAL A 172 0.40 0.57 11.40
N ASP A 173 1.34 1.52 11.40
CA ASP A 173 2.74 1.21 11.15
C ASP A 173 3.51 0.94 12.45
N HIS A 174 3.31 1.76 13.48
CA HIS A 174 4.16 1.73 14.68
C HIS A 174 3.57 0.95 15.85
N ILE A 175 2.26 0.70 15.86
CA ILE A 175 1.63 -0.25 16.79
C ILE A 175 1.41 -1.57 16.06
N HIS A 176 0.52 -1.61 15.07
CA HIS A 176 0.13 -2.84 14.36
C HIS A 176 1.25 -3.51 13.56
N PHE A 177 2.26 -2.75 13.12
CA PHE A 177 3.43 -3.19 12.34
C PHE A 177 3.19 -3.33 10.82
N GLN A 178 3.36 -2.23 10.09
CA GLN A 178 3.30 -2.18 8.62
C GLN A 178 4.21 -1.07 8.08
N TYR A 179 4.46 -1.08 6.76
CA TYR A 179 5.26 -0.06 6.05
C TYR A 179 4.38 0.85 5.17
N ASN A 180 3.26 1.39 5.68
CA ASN A 180 2.38 2.24 4.86
C ASN A 180 2.91 3.67 4.71
N GLY A 181 3.51 4.24 5.75
CA GLY A 181 4.12 5.58 5.75
C GLY A 181 5.19 5.69 4.67
N PHE A 182 6.02 4.64 4.55
CA PHE A 182 6.98 4.47 3.46
C PHE A 182 6.34 4.62 2.07
N LEU A 183 5.32 3.80 1.79
CA LEU A 183 4.64 3.78 0.50
C LEU A 183 3.86 5.07 0.24
N LEU A 184 3.25 5.65 1.28
CA LEU A 184 2.57 6.92 1.22
C LEU A 184 3.55 8.06 0.90
N GLY A 185 4.75 8.06 1.45
CA GLY A 185 5.80 9.02 1.13
C GLY A 185 6.15 9.00 -0.37
N ILE A 186 6.42 7.83 -0.92
CA ILE A 186 6.73 7.71 -2.36
C ILE A 186 5.50 8.09 -3.22
N PHE A 187 4.29 7.73 -2.80
CA PHE A 187 3.05 8.12 -3.48
C PHE A 187 2.84 9.64 -3.50
N LEU A 188 3.01 10.31 -2.35
CA LEU A 188 2.93 11.76 -2.26
C LEU A 188 4.03 12.45 -3.06
N LEU A 189 5.23 11.86 -3.11
CA LEU A 189 6.31 12.36 -3.96
C LEU A 189 5.87 12.35 -5.43
N SER A 190 5.27 11.26 -5.91
CA SER A 190 4.68 11.21 -7.25
C SER A 190 3.69 12.36 -7.49
N LEU A 191 2.71 12.56 -6.58
CA LEU A 191 1.73 13.64 -6.71
C LEU A 191 2.38 15.03 -6.74
N THR A 192 3.37 15.29 -5.89
CA THR A 192 4.09 16.57 -5.85
C THR A 192 4.93 16.85 -7.10
N LEU A 193 5.38 15.80 -7.78
CA LEU A 193 6.09 15.90 -9.05
C LEU A 193 5.12 16.25 -10.17
N LEU A 194 3.93 15.63 -10.20
CA LEU A 194 2.86 15.97 -11.14
C LEU A 194 2.41 17.43 -10.96
N ASP A 195 2.18 17.87 -9.72
CA ASP A 195 1.80 19.25 -9.39
C ASP A 195 2.82 20.28 -9.88
N ARG A 196 4.11 19.92 -9.88
CA ARG A 196 5.21 20.75 -10.41
C ARG A 196 5.43 20.64 -11.92
N GLY A 197 4.58 19.93 -12.64
CA GLY A 197 4.71 19.69 -14.07
C GLY A 197 5.83 18.71 -14.45
N LYS A 198 6.42 17.98 -13.48
CA LYS A 198 7.40 16.91 -13.73
C LYS A 198 6.68 15.59 -14.00
N ASP A 199 5.75 15.61 -14.95
CA ASP A 199 4.79 14.53 -15.19
C ASP A 199 5.44 13.17 -15.44
N LEU A 200 6.48 13.12 -16.29
CA LEU A 200 7.17 11.88 -16.64
C LEU A 200 7.75 11.19 -15.40
N ILE A 201 8.44 11.95 -14.55
CA ILE A 201 9.02 11.42 -13.31
C ILE A 201 7.91 11.04 -12.34
N GLY A 202 6.87 11.86 -12.19
CA GLY A 202 5.72 11.55 -11.35
C GLY A 202 5.02 10.25 -11.75
N GLY A 203 4.86 10.00 -13.05
CA GLY A 203 4.32 8.75 -13.60
C GLY A 203 5.22 7.54 -13.33
N VAL A 204 6.54 7.68 -13.50
CA VAL A 204 7.53 6.63 -13.17
C VAL A 204 7.52 6.29 -11.68
N VAL A 205 7.49 7.30 -10.80
CA VAL A 205 7.42 7.10 -9.35
C VAL A 205 6.10 6.43 -8.95
N PHE A 206 4.98 6.79 -9.59
CA PHE A 206 3.70 6.11 -9.38
C PHE A 206 3.74 4.64 -9.81
N ALA A 207 4.34 4.34 -10.96
CA ALA A 207 4.53 2.96 -11.41
C ALA A 207 5.36 2.15 -10.41
N ALA A 208 6.40 2.74 -9.80
CA ALA A 208 7.19 2.07 -8.76
C ALA A 208 6.37 1.78 -7.50
N VAL A 209 5.54 2.73 -7.04
CA VAL A 209 4.63 2.51 -5.91
C VAL A 209 3.61 1.41 -6.20
N LEU A 210 3.05 1.39 -7.42
CA LEU A 210 2.12 0.36 -7.87
C LEU A 210 2.79 -1.02 -7.91
N CYS A 211 4.05 -1.09 -8.34
CA CYS A 211 4.89 -2.28 -8.30
C CYS A 211 5.46 -2.60 -6.91
N SER A 212 5.08 -1.85 -5.87
CA SER A 212 5.39 -2.11 -4.46
C SER A 212 4.14 -2.55 -3.67
N LYS A 213 2.97 -1.97 -3.95
CA LYS A 213 1.70 -2.38 -3.34
C LYS A 213 0.54 -2.19 -4.31
N HIS A 214 -0.15 -3.28 -4.62
CA HIS A 214 -1.25 -3.28 -5.60
C HIS A 214 -2.48 -2.45 -5.14
N LEU A 215 -2.54 -2.04 -3.87
CA LEU A 215 -3.56 -1.12 -3.34
C LEU A 215 -3.66 0.18 -4.17
N PHE A 216 -2.54 0.68 -4.69
CA PHE A 216 -2.51 1.92 -5.48
C PHE A 216 -3.10 1.77 -6.89
N LEU A 217 -3.46 0.55 -7.30
CA LEU A 217 -4.12 0.30 -8.60
C LEU A 217 -5.44 1.07 -8.72
N VAL A 218 -6.12 1.32 -7.60
CA VAL A 218 -7.35 2.12 -7.55
C VAL A 218 -7.13 3.56 -8.06
N ALA A 219 -5.93 4.12 -7.88
CA ALA A 219 -5.58 5.45 -8.36
C ALA A 219 -5.15 5.46 -9.84
N ALA A 220 -4.83 4.30 -10.43
CA ALA A 220 -4.26 4.23 -11.78
C ALA A 220 -5.16 4.83 -12.88
N PRO A 221 -6.50 4.64 -12.89
CA PRO A 221 -7.36 5.28 -13.89
C PRO A 221 -7.33 6.82 -13.81
N VAL A 222 -7.24 7.37 -12.59
CA VAL A 222 -7.16 8.83 -12.38
C VAL A 222 -5.82 9.37 -12.89
N TYR A 223 -4.72 8.67 -12.56
CA TYR A 223 -3.39 8.99 -13.08
C TYR A 223 -3.34 8.93 -14.61
N PHE A 224 -3.93 7.90 -15.22
CA PHE A 224 -3.97 7.74 -16.65
C PHE A 224 -4.68 8.92 -17.33
N VAL A 225 -5.89 9.27 -16.88
CA VAL A 225 -6.65 10.40 -17.45
C VAL A 225 -5.93 11.72 -17.22
N TYR A 226 -5.35 11.94 -16.03
CA TYR A 226 -4.57 13.13 -15.73
C TYR A 226 -3.36 13.26 -16.67
N LEU A 227 -2.52 12.23 -16.78
CA LEU A 227 -1.32 12.26 -17.61
C LEU A 227 -1.65 12.34 -19.11
N LEU A 228 -2.70 11.67 -19.56
CA LEU A 228 -3.16 11.78 -20.94
C LEU A 228 -3.58 13.22 -21.26
N ARG A 229 -4.30 13.88 -20.35
CA ARG A 229 -4.77 15.26 -20.57
C ARG A 229 -3.70 16.31 -20.30
N HIS A 230 -2.82 16.13 -19.33
CA HIS A 230 -1.86 17.13 -18.87
C HIS A 230 -0.52 16.99 -19.59
N TYR A 231 0.06 15.79 -19.56
CA TYR A 231 1.38 15.52 -20.14
C TYR A 231 1.34 15.42 -21.66
N CYS A 232 0.37 14.68 -22.21
CA CYS A 232 0.31 14.37 -23.64
C CYS A 232 -0.34 15.48 -24.50
N ARG A 233 -0.25 16.75 -24.08
CA ARG A 233 -0.71 17.91 -24.85
C ARG A 233 0.30 18.30 -25.95
N GLY A 234 -0.15 19.08 -26.93
CA GLY A 234 0.73 19.72 -27.93
C GLY A 234 0.56 19.25 -29.39
N GLY A 235 -0.65 18.85 -29.78
CA GLY A 235 -0.95 18.33 -31.13
C GLY A 235 -0.69 16.82 -31.26
N LEU A 236 -1.13 16.23 -32.37
CA LEU A 236 -1.12 14.77 -32.57
C LEU A 236 0.29 14.17 -32.45
N TRP A 237 1.29 14.79 -33.08
CA TRP A 237 2.68 14.31 -33.05
C TRP A 237 3.31 14.40 -31.66
N THR A 238 3.33 15.59 -31.05
CA THR A 238 3.94 15.81 -29.72
C THR A 238 3.22 15.00 -28.65
N GLY A 239 1.88 14.95 -28.70
CA GLY A 239 1.07 14.18 -27.77
C GLY A 239 1.35 12.69 -27.86
N THR A 240 1.39 12.13 -29.07
CA THR A 240 1.72 10.71 -29.29
C THR A 240 3.15 10.39 -28.84
N ARG A 241 4.13 11.25 -29.14
CA ARG A 241 5.51 11.06 -28.68
C ARG A 241 5.59 11.01 -27.15
N ARG A 242 4.95 11.96 -26.46
CA ARG A 242 4.91 11.99 -24.98
C ARG A 242 4.16 10.78 -24.40
N PHE A 243 3.06 10.37 -25.01
CA PHE A 243 2.34 9.17 -24.63
C PHE A 243 3.23 7.93 -24.73
N LEU A 244 3.95 7.76 -25.84
CA LEU A 244 4.91 6.67 -26.03
C LEU A 244 6.06 6.75 -25.01
N THR A 245 6.62 7.94 -24.77
CA THR A 245 7.66 8.11 -23.75
C THR A 245 7.18 7.68 -22.37
N MET A 246 5.99 8.13 -21.94
CA MET A 246 5.40 7.70 -20.67
C MET A 246 5.15 6.19 -20.64
N GLY A 247 4.56 5.65 -21.71
CA GLY A 247 4.26 4.22 -21.82
C GLY A 247 5.53 3.36 -21.71
N ILE A 248 6.60 3.72 -22.42
CA ILE A 248 7.89 3.03 -22.36
C ILE A 248 8.50 3.16 -20.97
N SER A 249 8.49 4.35 -20.35
CA SER A 249 9.04 4.53 -19.00
C SER A 249 8.29 3.72 -17.95
N VAL A 250 6.96 3.68 -18.01
CA VAL A 250 6.13 2.84 -17.12
C VAL A 250 6.39 1.36 -17.39
N ALA A 251 6.40 0.93 -18.65
CA ALA A 251 6.69 -0.45 -19.02
C ALA A 251 8.08 -0.90 -18.56
N ALA A 252 9.09 -0.03 -18.60
CA ALA A 252 10.42 -0.30 -18.09
C ALA A 252 10.41 -0.57 -16.57
N VAL A 253 9.65 0.19 -15.79
CA VAL A 253 9.50 -0.06 -14.33
C VAL A 253 8.86 -1.42 -14.08
N PHE A 254 7.79 -1.75 -14.81
CA PHE A 254 7.14 -3.05 -14.70
C PHE A 254 8.06 -4.19 -15.14
N ALA A 255 8.80 -4.02 -16.23
CA ALA A 255 9.76 -5.02 -16.69
C ALA A 255 10.91 -5.21 -15.68
N ALA A 256 11.41 -4.14 -15.07
CA ALA A 256 12.43 -4.24 -14.02
C ALA A 256 11.89 -4.94 -12.76
N ALA A 257 10.66 -4.65 -12.35
CA ALA A 257 10.04 -5.28 -11.19
C ALA A 257 9.70 -6.75 -11.42
N PHE A 258 8.99 -7.06 -12.52
CA PHE A 258 8.40 -8.37 -12.78
C PHE A 258 9.23 -9.27 -13.69
N GLY A 259 10.15 -8.70 -14.47
CA GLY A 259 11.01 -9.43 -15.41
C GLY A 259 11.70 -10.68 -14.82
N PRO A 260 12.27 -10.60 -13.61
CA PRO A 260 12.90 -11.77 -13.00
C PRO A 260 11.94 -12.91 -12.61
N PHE A 261 10.63 -12.65 -12.60
CA PHE A 261 9.59 -13.58 -12.12
C PHE A 261 8.66 -14.10 -13.24
N LEU A 262 8.95 -13.79 -14.51
CA LEU A 262 8.08 -14.11 -15.65
C LEU A 262 7.80 -15.61 -15.86
N CYS A 263 8.65 -16.50 -15.35
CA CYS A 263 8.45 -17.96 -15.47
C CYS A 263 7.52 -18.55 -14.39
N ASN A 264 7.04 -17.74 -13.42
CA ASN A 264 6.29 -18.23 -12.26
C ASN A 264 4.80 -17.86 -12.31
N ARG A 265 3.94 -18.70 -11.70
CA ARG A 265 2.49 -18.41 -11.50
C ARG A 265 2.22 -17.35 -10.41
N PHE A 266 3.04 -16.30 -10.31
CA PHE A 266 2.98 -15.30 -9.24
C PHE A 266 1.69 -14.43 -9.28
N LEU A 267 1.07 -14.27 -10.45
CA LEU A 267 -0.16 -13.46 -10.60
C LEU A 267 -1.31 -13.98 -9.74
N ARG A 268 -1.42 -15.29 -9.54
CA ARG A 268 -2.44 -15.89 -8.66
C ARG A 268 -2.19 -15.58 -7.17
N ARG A 269 -0.94 -15.27 -6.81
CA ARG A 269 -0.51 -14.91 -5.45
C ARG A 269 -0.78 -13.44 -5.17
N LEU A 270 -0.43 -12.55 -6.11
CA LEU A 270 -0.72 -11.11 -6.00
C LEU A 270 -2.22 -10.80 -6.05
N PHE A 271 -2.98 -11.55 -6.85
CA PHE A 271 -4.43 -11.39 -6.99
C PHE A 271 -5.15 -12.68 -6.61
N PRO A 272 -5.37 -12.94 -5.31
CA PRO A 272 -6.08 -14.13 -4.86
C PRO A 272 -7.57 -13.98 -5.14
N PHE A 273 -8.05 -14.48 -6.29
CA PHE A 273 -9.46 -14.42 -6.73
C PHE A 273 -10.45 -15.26 -5.87
N GLY A 274 -10.00 -15.75 -4.72
CA GLY A 274 -10.77 -16.57 -3.77
C GLY A 274 -11.35 -15.80 -2.58
N ARG A 275 -10.91 -14.56 -2.29
CA ARG A 275 -11.41 -13.79 -1.15
C ARG A 275 -12.89 -13.43 -1.42
N GLY A 276 -13.77 -13.78 -0.48
CA GLY A 276 -15.21 -13.61 -0.65
C GLY A 276 -15.61 -12.13 -0.67
N LEU A 277 -16.82 -11.86 -1.16
CA LEU A 277 -17.25 -10.50 -1.49
C LEU A 277 -17.53 -9.65 -0.25
N THR A 278 -17.92 -10.29 0.85
CA THR A 278 -18.23 -9.65 2.13
C THR A 278 -17.42 -10.35 3.21
N HIS A 279 -16.33 -9.73 3.66
CA HIS A 279 -15.74 -10.07 4.95
C HIS A 279 -16.51 -9.26 6.01
N ALA A 280 -17.15 -9.93 6.96
CA ALA A 280 -17.94 -9.22 7.96
C ALA A 280 -17.07 -8.27 8.80
N TYR A 281 -17.67 -7.12 9.11
CA TYR A 281 -17.29 -6.11 10.10
C TYR A 281 -16.15 -5.14 9.81
N TRP A 282 -15.11 -5.48 9.06
CA TRP A 282 -13.88 -4.66 9.10
C TRP A 282 -13.66 -3.70 7.93
N ALA A 283 -14.42 -3.81 6.84
CA ALA A 283 -14.35 -2.87 5.74
C ALA A 283 -15.64 -2.02 5.69
N PRO A 284 -15.57 -0.70 5.93
CA PRO A 284 -16.71 0.21 5.77
C PRO A 284 -17.01 0.39 4.28
N ASN A 285 -17.61 -0.64 3.67
CA ASN A 285 -18.02 -0.66 2.28
C ASN A 285 -19.55 -0.82 2.18
N PHE A 286 -20.07 -0.73 0.96
CA PHE A 286 -21.51 -0.81 0.71
C PHE A 286 -22.18 -2.07 1.31
N TRP A 287 -21.45 -3.18 1.43
CA TRP A 287 -21.97 -4.44 1.98
C TRP A 287 -22.28 -4.37 3.47
N VAL A 288 -21.77 -3.38 4.20
CA VAL A 288 -22.15 -3.14 5.60
C VAL A 288 -23.65 -2.89 5.71
N PHE A 289 -24.26 -2.14 4.78
CA PHE A 289 -25.71 -1.94 4.78
C PHE A 289 -26.48 -3.24 4.55
N TYR A 290 -25.96 -4.11 3.68
CA TYR A 290 -26.53 -5.43 3.43
C TYR A 290 -26.44 -6.35 4.66
N ILE A 291 -25.30 -6.34 5.37
CA ILE A 291 -25.10 -7.10 6.62
C ILE A 291 -25.99 -6.55 7.74
N ILE A 292 -26.09 -5.23 7.89
CA ILE A 292 -26.99 -4.58 8.87
C ILE A 292 -28.43 -4.97 8.59
N LEU A 293 -28.85 -4.94 7.32
CA LEU A 293 -30.19 -5.36 6.91
C LEU A 293 -30.44 -6.84 7.24
N ASP A 294 -29.51 -7.74 6.92
CA ASP A 294 -29.63 -9.17 7.25
C ASP A 294 -29.79 -9.40 8.76
N LYS A 295 -28.95 -8.75 9.57
CA LYS A 295 -29.02 -8.84 11.03
C LYS A 295 -30.28 -8.22 11.61
N GLY A 296 -30.74 -7.10 11.04
CA GLY A 296 -31.98 -6.44 11.42
C GLY A 296 -33.19 -7.34 11.15
N LEU A 297 -33.26 -7.94 9.95
CA LEU A 297 -34.30 -8.89 9.60
C LEU A 297 -34.24 -10.15 10.46
N ALA A 298 -33.05 -10.68 10.74
CA ALA A 298 -32.86 -11.83 11.63
C ALA A 298 -33.35 -11.57 13.06
N PHE A 299 -33.35 -10.31 13.51
CA PHE A 299 -33.88 -9.93 14.82
C PHE A 299 -35.40 -9.67 14.80
N ILE A 300 -35.93 -9.14 13.69
CA ILE A 300 -37.33 -8.71 13.58
C ILE A 300 -38.24 -9.89 13.23
N LEU A 301 -37.89 -10.69 12.23
CA LEU A 301 -38.75 -11.75 11.70
C LEU A 301 -39.12 -12.85 12.72
N PRO A 302 -38.26 -13.26 13.68
CA PRO A 302 -38.69 -14.17 14.74
C PRO A 302 -39.81 -13.61 15.61
N LYS A 303 -39.89 -12.28 15.78
CA LYS A 303 -40.98 -11.62 16.53
C LYS A 303 -42.33 -11.69 15.81
N PHE A 304 -42.32 -11.97 14.51
CA PHE A 304 -43.52 -12.15 13.68
C PHE A 304 -43.86 -13.63 13.44
N GLY A 305 -43.23 -14.56 14.17
CA GLY A 305 -43.52 -15.99 14.08
C GLY A 305 -42.72 -16.75 13.02
N PHE A 306 -41.72 -16.13 12.40
CA PHE A 306 -40.84 -16.82 11.43
C PHE A 306 -39.70 -17.55 12.14
N SER A 307 -39.55 -18.85 11.88
CA SER A 307 -38.45 -19.67 12.41
C SER A 307 -37.15 -19.43 11.63
N ILE A 308 -36.31 -18.51 12.12
CA ILE A 308 -34.99 -18.23 11.54
C ILE A 308 -33.91 -18.90 12.41
N PRO A 309 -32.98 -19.68 11.81
CA PRO A 309 -31.88 -20.26 12.55
C PRO A 309 -31.00 -19.14 13.14
N THR A 310 -30.69 -19.24 14.42
CA THR A 310 -29.84 -18.25 15.09
C THR A 310 -28.47 -18.19 14.41
N PRO A 311 -28.05 -17.02 13.90
CA PRO A 311 -26.75 -16.91 13.26
C PRO A 311 -25.67 -17.20 14.30
N LYS A 312 -24.88 -18.26 14.10
CA LYS A 312 -23.69 -18.53 14.91
C LYS A 312 -22.79 -17.30 14.84
N ALA A 313 -22.51 -16.69 15.99
CA ALA A 313 -21.57 -15.57 16.08
C ALA A 313 -20.18 -16.06 15.62
N SER A 314 -19.79 -15.67 14.41
CA SER A 314 -18.45 -15.87 13.89
C SER A 314 -17.79 -14.51 13.73
N PHE A 315 -16.55 -14.38 14.20
CA PHE A 315 -15.70 -13.21 13.97
C PHE A 315 -15.42 -12.98 12.47
N THR A 316 -15.81 -13.92 11.59
CA THR A 316 -15.61 -13.89 10.14
C THR A 316 -16.86 -14.27 9.35
N GLY A 317 -18.06 -13.81 9.76
CA GLY A 317 -19.28 -14.00 8.97
C GLY A 317 -19.21 -13.40 7.54
N GLY A 318 -20.06 -13.85 6.62
CA GLY A 318 -20.19 -13.27 5.27
C GLY A 318 -19.97 -14.24 4.11
N LEU A 319 -20.08 -13.73 2.89
CA LEU A 319 -20.05 -14.44 1.61
C LEU A 319 -18.63 -14.89 1.22
N VAL A 320 -17.97 -15.67 2.09
CA VAL A 320 -16.66 -16.30 1.91
C VAL A 320 -16.81 -17.79 2.24
N GLY A 321 -16.09 -18.64 1.50
CA GLY A 321 -16.33 -20.06 1.29
C GLY A 321 -16.29 -21.03 2.48
N ASP A 322 -16.42 -20.60 3.74
CA ASP A 322 -16.75 -21.44 4.92
C ASP A 322 -17.36 -20.60 6.09
N SER A 323 -17.76 -19.35 5.82
CA SER A 323 -18.30 -18.42 6.82
C SER A 323 -19.78 -18.67 7.09
N SER A 324 -20.23 -18.40 8.32
CA SER A 324 -21.63 -18.58 8.76
C SER A 324 -22.61 -17.94 7.75
N PRO A 325 -23.63 -18.68 7.29
CA PRO A 325 -24.56 -18.18 6.28
C PRO A 325 -25.28 -16.91 6.76
N PHE A 326 -25.57 -15.98 5.83
CA PHE A 326 -26.56 -14.91 6.07
C PHE A 326 -27.86 -15.53 6.58
N ALA A 327 -28.46 -14.91 7.60
CA ALA A 327 -29.59 -15.50 8.31
C ALA A 327 -30.90 -15.37 7.52
N VAL A 328 -31.03 -14.32 6.69
CA VAL A 328 -32.28 -13.99 5.98
C VAL A 328 -32.03 -13.71 4.49
N LEU A 329 -30.99 -12.94 4.16
CA LEU A 329 -30.78 -12.46 2.80
C LEU A 329 -30.11 -13.53 1.90
N PRO A 330 -30.46 -13.57 0.60
CA PRO A 330 -29.98 -14.59 -0.32
C PRO A 330 -28.47 -14.51 -0.57
N GLN A 331 -27.87 -15.69 -0.79
CA GLN A 331 -26.47 -15.83 -1.15
C GLN A 331 -26.30 -15.75 -2.67
N LYS A 332 -25.37 -14.90 -3.17
CA LYS A 332 -24.86 -15.05 -4.54
C LYS A 332 -23.82 -16.16 -4.57
N GLN A 333 -24.20 -17.37 -4.96
CA GLN A 333 -23.26 -18.48 -5.11
C GLN A 333 -22.29 -18.22 -6.27
N LYS A 334 -20.98 -18.37 -6.04
CA LYS A 334 -19.99 -18.35 -7.14
C LYS A 334 -20.24 -19.55 -8.05
N SER A 335 -20.72 -19.33 -9.27
CA SER A 335 -20.75 -20.33 -10.34
C SER A 335 -19.33 -20.57 -10.88
N ILE A 336 -18.45 -21.18 -10.09
CA ILE A 336 -17.11 -21.59 -10.55
C ILE A 336 -16.86 -23.03 -10.08
N ASN A 337 -17.70 -23.98 -10.49
CA ASN A 337 -17.45 -25.41 -10.22
C ASN A 337 -17.80 -26.33 -11.41
N LYS A 338 -17.84 -25.80 -12.65
CA LYS A 338 -18.07 -26.63 -13.85
C LYS A 338 -16.86 -26.79 -14.79
N MET A 339 -15.68 -26.22 -14.47
CA MET A 339 -14.46 -26.33 -15.31
C MET A 339 -13.30 -27.09 -14.65
N LYS A 340 -13.50 -27.78 -13.52
CA LYS A 340 -12.43 -28.54 -12.85
C LYS A 340 -12.27 -29.99 -13.32
N LYS A 341 -13.06 -30.47 -14.29
CA LYS A 341 -13.05 -31.88 -14.73
C LYS A 341 -12.30 -32.22 -16.02
N ASN A 342 -11.92 -31.25 -16.87
CA ASN A 342 -11.33 -31.55 -18.19
C ASN A 342 -10.04 -30.76 -18.47
N GLY A 343 -8.94 -31.08 -17.78
CA GLY A 343 -7.67 -30.37 -18.00
C GLY A 343 -6.42 -31.11 -17.53
N THR A 344 -6.29 -32.39 -17.87
CA THR A 344 -5.02 -33.12 -17.86
C THR A 344 -4.28 -32.89 -19.18
N ALA A 345 -3.13 -32.20 -19.14
CA ALA A 345 -2.02 -32.35 -20.09
C ALA A 345 -0.78 -31.61 -19.52
N VAL A 346 0.18 -32.36 -18.96
CA VAL A 346 1.49 -32.69 -19.54
C VAL A 346 2.44 -31.48 -19.65
N CYS A 347 3.45 -31.44 -18.78
CA CYS A 347 4.73 -30.78 -19.05
C CYS A 347 5.82 -31.75 -18.57
N GLY A 348 6.51 -32.37 -19.53
CA GLY A 348 7.49 -33.42 -19.30
C GLY A 348 8.76 -32.91 -18.62
N ALA A 349 9.30 -33.77 -17.76
CA ALA A 349 10.66 -33.71 -17.28
C ALA A 349 11.62 -34.19 -18.38
N LEU A 350 12.72 -33.47 -18.57
CA LEU A 350 13.90 -33.94 -19.28
C LEU A 350 15.03 -34.01 -18.25
N ASP A 351 15.33 -35.22 -17.80
CA ASP A 351 16.61 -35.57 -17.16
C ASP A 351 17.67 -35.75 -18.26
N PRO A 352 18.91 -35.30 -18.07
CA PRO A 352 20.04 -35.84 -18.81
C PRO A 352 20.71 -36.98 -18.02
N ALA A 353 21.15 -37.98 -18.78
CA ALA A 353 21.83 -39.20 -18.37
C ALA A 353 23.18 -38.99 -17.69
#